data_AF-A0A139WD48-F1
#
_entry.id   AF-A0A139WD48-F1
#
_cell.length_a   1.000
_cell.length_b   1.000
_cell.length_c   1.000
_cell.angle_alpha   90.00
_cell.angle_beta   90.00
_cell.angle_gamma   90.00
#
_symmetry.space_group_name_H-M   'P 1'
#
loop_
_entity.id
_entity.type
_entity.pdbx_description
1 polymer ?
#
loop_
_entity_poly.entity_id
_entity_poly.type
_entity_poly.pdbx_seq_one_letter_code
_entity_poly.pdbx_strand_id
1 'polypeptide(L)'
;MFALSTLESVINQQWANTDWPFREELKNTLYNYLIEKGNSAPHFIRSKYAKLLVIIAKQDWPSQYPNFFINIIELLKSEPNQLIGLILLKTTSEELMGLQASFENGRKDEITRLLHQYIPVVFDSLNTILENLGTKPRHTATATPPPSPTHPTSAPSLPQQLATATFKPDSKALNKEALETVQHLFTWVQINQIPPSIIKAIFHFTNISSYAQVSIKTRYGSTGFYLF
;
A
#
# COMPACT_ATOMS: atom_id res chain seq x y z
N MET A 1 -18.93 0.52 -8.67
CA MET A 1 -18.53 1.93 -8.74
C MET A 1 -19.67 2.89 -8.43
N PHE A 2 -20.81 2.84 -9.13
CA PHE A 2 -21.96 3.71 -8.86
C PHE A 2 -22.39 3.74 -7.39
N ALA A 3 -22.69 2.58 -6.79
CA ALA A 3 -23.11 2.49 -5.40
C ALA A 3 -22.12 3.11 -4.39
N LEU A 4 -20.82 2.94 -4.59
CA LEU A 4 -19.79 3.53 -3.72
C LEU A 4 -19.71 5.05 -3.88
N SER A 5 -19.97 5.57 -5.08
CA SER A 5 -20.06 7.03 -5.30
C SER A 5 -21.33 7.62 -4.69
N THR A 6 -22.45 6.90 -4.74
CA THR A 6 -23.67 7.30 -4.02
C THR A 6 -23.41 7.34 -2.52
N LEU A 7 -22.74 6.32 -1.98
CA LEU A 7 -22.38 6.26 -0.57
C LEU A 7 -21.42 7.40 -0.16
N GLU A 8 -20.43 7.73 -0.99
CA GLU A 8 -19.57 8.91 -0.79
C GLU A 8 -20.39 10.20 -0.69
N SER A 9 -21.37 10.39 -1.58
CA SER A 9 -22.24 11.56 -1.54
C SER A 9 -23.06 11.63 -0.25
N VAL A 10 -23.56 10.49 0.23
CA VAL A 10 -24.30 10.41 1.51
C VAL A 10 -23.41 10.77 2.69
N ILE A 11 -22.18 10.24 2.74
CA ILE A 11 -21.22 10.56 3.80
C ILE A 11 -20.83 12.05 3.77
N ASN A 12 -20.65 12.64 2.60
CA ASN A 12 -20.27 14.05 2.54
C ASN A 12 -21.41 15.00 2.93
N GLN A 13 -22.67 14.63 2.69
CA GLN A 13 -23.80 15.57 2.85
C GLN A 13 -24.64 15.31 4.11
N GLN A 14 -24.74 14.06 4.55
CA GLN A 14 -25.72 13.65 5.56
C GLN A 14 -25.09 12.94 6.76
N TRP A 15 -23.76 12.81 6.81
CA TRP A 15 -23.09 12.09 7.89
C TRP A 15 -23.45 12.65 9.26
N ALA A 16 -23.42 13.97 9.44
CA ALA A 16 -23.81 14.63 10.69
C ALA A 16 -25.26 14.37 11.12
N ASN A 17 -26.16 14.09 10.17
CA ASN A 17 -27.59 13.83 10.42
C ASN A 17 -27.92 12.33 10.55
N THR A 18 -26.93 11.45 10.36
CA THR A 18 -27.14 10.00 10.38
C THR A 18 -27.08 9.47 11.81
N ASP A 19 -27.87 8.46 12.16
CA ASP A 19 -27.83 7.88 13.51
C ASP A 19 -26.49 7.22 13.83
N TRP A 20 -26.05 7.35 15.09
CA TRP A 20 -24.75 6.83 15.53
C TRP A 20 -24.58 5.30 15.32
N PRO A 21 -25.57 4.44 15.63
CA PRO A 21 -25.44 3.00 15.39
C PRO A 21 -25.19 2.66 13.92
N PHE A 22 -25.88 3.34 13.00
CA PHE A 22 -25.68 3.14 11.57
C PHE A 22 -24.28 3.59 11.13
N ARG A 23 -23.77 4.72 11.66
CA ARG A 23 -22.40 5.18 11.36
C ARG A 23 -21.37 4.14 11.78
N GLU A 24 -21.53 3.54 12.95
CA GLU A 24 -20.64 2.49 13.44
C GLU A 24 -20.71 1.22 12.59
N GLU A 25 -21.92 0.75 12.27
CA GLU A 25 -22.14 -0.40 11.40
C GLU A 25 -21.52 -0.20 10.02
N LEU A 26 -21.71 0.99 9.43
CA LEU A 26 -21.16 1.33 8.13
C LEU A 26 -19.62 1.39 8.17
N LYS A 27 -19.02 2.00 9.20
CA LYS A 27 -17.56 2.00 9.41
C LYS A 27 -17.01 0.57 9.46
N ASN A 28 -17.62 -0.28 10.28
CA ASN A 28 -17.21 -1.68 10.44
C ASN A 28 -17.37 -2.47 9.15
N THR A 29 -18.49 -2.30 8.44
CA THR A 29 -18.76 -2.99 7.18
C THR A 29 -17.75 -2.61 6.10
N LEU A 30 -17.45 -1.31 5.94
CA LEU A 30 -16.46 -0.83 4.98
C LEU A 30 -15.06 -1.34 5.31
N TYR A 31 -14.67 -1.31 6.58
CA TYR A 31 -13.38 -1.79 7.03
C TYR A 31 -13.24 -3.31 6.83
N ASN A 32 -14.20 -4.09 7.32
CA ASN A 32 -14.17 -5.56 7.20
C ASN A 32 -14.14 -6.00 5.73
N TYR A 33 -14.96 -5.38 4.87
CA TYR A 33 -14.91 -5.67 3.43
C TYR A 33 -13.53 -5.39 2.84
N LEU A 34 -12.91 -4.26 3.20
CA LEU A 34 -11.59 -3.89 2.71
C LEU A 34 -10.51 -4.87 3.17
N ILE A 35 -10.57 -5.38 4.40
CA ILE A 35 -9.62 -6.38 4.90
C ILE A 35 -9.84 -7.75 4.24
N GLU A 36 -11.08 -8.23 4.21
CA GLU A 36 -11.41 -9.57 3.72
C GLU A 36 -11.24 -9.72 2.20
N LYS A 37 -11.63 -8.69 1.44
CA LYS A 37 -11.69 -8.75 -0.03
C LYS A 37 -10.65 -7.87 -0.71
N GLY A 38 -10.08 -6.88 -0.01
CA GLY A 38 -9.22 -5.86 -0.61
C GLY A 38 -8.05 -6.45 -1.39
N ASN A 39 -7.34 -7.43 -0.84
CA ASN A 39 -6.19 -8.05 -1.51
C ASN A 39 -6.54 -8.72 -2.84
N SER A 40 -7.76 -9.24 -2.98
CA SER A 40 -8.26 -9.84 -4.22
C SER A 40 -8.93 -8.84 -5.16
N ALA A 41 -9.29 -7.66 -4.66
CA ALA A 41 -10.04 -6.66 -5.40
C ALA A 41 -9.13 -5.85 -6.35
N PRO A 42 -9.67 -5.36 -7.48
CA PRO A 42 -8.99 -4.38 -8.33
C PRO A 42 -8.56 -3.13 -7.56
N HIS A 43 -7.47 -2.50 -7.97
CA HIS A 43 -6.90 -1.32 -7.31
C HIS A 43 -7.93 -0.20 -7.11
N PHE A 44 -8.70 0.13 -8.14
CA PHE A 44 -9.70 1.20 -8.07
C PHE A 44 -10.81 0.92 -7.03
N ILE A 45 -11.13 -0.35 -6.75
CA ILE A 45 -12.10 -0.71 -5.70
C ILE A 45 -11.47 -0.46 -4.32
N ARG A 46 -10.25 -0.97 -4.09
CA ARG A 46 -9.52 -0.76 -2.82
C ARG A 46 -9.39 0.72 -2.49
N SER A 47 -8.92 1.51 -3.47
CA SER A 47 -8.74 2.95 -3.33
C SER A 47 -10.07 3.66 -3.03
N LYS A 48 -11.18 3.22 -3.64
CA LYS A 48 -12.50 3.78 -3.36
C LYS A 48 -12.96 3.49 -1.92
N TYR A 49 -12.80 2.27 -1.44
CA TYR A 49 -13.13 1.92 -0.04
C TYR A 49 -12.24 2.67 0.96
N ALA A 50 -10.94 2.75 0.69
CA ALA A 50 -10.01 3.55 1.50
C ALA A 50 -10.44 5.01 1.57
N LYS A 51 -10.84 5.61 0.43
CA LYS A 51 -11.36 6.97 0.37
C LYS A 51 -12.63 7.14 1.23
N LEU A 52 -13.57 6.19 1.16
CA LEU A 52 -14.78 6.21 1.99
C LEU A 52 -14.46 6.20 3.50
N LEU A 53 -13.50 5.38 3.93
CA LEU A 53 -13.06 5.34 5.33
C LEU A 53 -12.38 6.66 5.75
N VAL A 54 -11.59 7.26 4.86
CA VAL A 54 -10.87 8.50 5.13
C VAL A 54 -11.81 9.70 5.19
N ILE A 55 -12.83 9.80 4.33
CA ILE A 55 -13.83 10.88 4.42
C ILE A 55 -14.67 10.78 5.70
N ILE A 56 -14.92 9.56 6.19
CA ILE A 56 -15.55 9.35 7.51
C ILE A 56 -14.59 9.81 8.61
N ALA A 57 -13.33 9.38 8.57
CA ALA A 57 -12.33 9.77 9.54
C ALA A 57 -12.11 11.28 9.58
N LYS A 58 -12.17 11.96 8.44
CA LYS A 58 -12.10 13.43 8.36
C LYS A 58 -13.16 14.12 9.22
N GLN A 59 -14.31 13.48 9.42
CA GLN A 59 -15.42 13.98 10.24
C GLN A 59 -15.38 13.44 11.68
N ASP A 60 -14.98 12.18 11.90
CA ASP A 60 -15.11 11.51 13.20
C ASP A 60 -13.80 11.39 14.00
N TRP A 61 -12.62 11.51 13.37
CA TRP A 61 -11.32 11.30 14.03
C TRP A 61 -10.82 12.59 14.69
N PRO A 62 -10.36 12.59 15.96
CA PRO A 62 -10.08 11.42 16.81
C PRO A 62 -11.19 10.99 17.77
N SER A 63 -12.20 11.81 18.05
CA SER A 63 -13.14 11.58 19.15
C SER A 63 -14.12 10.43 18.90
N GLN A 64 -14.74 10.35 17.72
CA GLN A 64 -15.74 9.31 17.37
C GLN A 64 -15.15 8.17 16.54
N TYR A 65 -13.88 8.25 16.15
CA TYR A 65 -13.18 7.17 15.45
C TYR A 65 -11.70 7.05 15.90
N PRO A 66 -11.43 6.81 17.19
CA PRO A 66 -10.08 6.90 17.76
C PRO A 66 -9.07 5.93 17.16
N ASN A 67 -9.51 4.72 16.81
CA ASN A 67 -8.64 3.66 16.30
C ASN A 67 -8.30 3.79 14.81
N PHE A 68 -8.84 4.81 14.11
CA PHE A 68 -8.67 4.95 12.66
C PHE A 68 -7.21 4.86 12.21
N PHE A 69 -6.34 5.72 12.76
CA PHE A 69 -4.94 5.76 12.34
C PHE A 69 -4.12 4.60 12.93
N ILE A 70 -4.49 4.13 14.13
CA ILE A 70 -3.85 2.97 14.76
C ILE A 70 -4.03 1.72 13.89
N ASN A 71 -5.25 1.48 13.40
CA ASN A 71 -5.54 0.37 12.49
C ASN A 71 -4.67 0.44 11.22
N ILE A 72 -4.44 1.64 10.67
CA ILE A 72 -3.54 1.81 9.51
C ILE A 72 -2.13 1.34 9.85
N ILE A 73 -1.59 1.76 11.00
CA ILE A 73 -0.24 1.34 11.46
C ILE A 73 -0.17 -0.18 11.66
N GLU A 74 -1.19 -0.79 12.23
CA GLU A 74 -1.26 -2.24 12.41
C GLU A 74 -1.27 -2.98 11.06
N LEU A 75 -2.03 -2.47 10.08
CA LEU A 75 -2.07 -3.04 8.74
C LEU A 75 -0.71 -2.95 8.02
N LEU A 76 0.04 -1.84 8.20
CA LEU A 76 1.39 -1.69 7.64
C LEU A 76 2.37 -2.73 8.18
N LYS A 77 2.20 -3.13 9.44
CA LYS A 77 3.04 -4.15 10.11
C LYS A 77 2.62 -5.58 9.76
N SER A 78 1.38 -5.78 9.32
CA SER A 78 0.82 -7.08 8.96
C SER A 78 1.11 -7.46 7.50
N GLU A 79 2.07 -8.35 7.25
CA GLU A 79 2.46 -8.82 5.90
C GLU A 79 1.27 -9.13 4.96
N PRO A 80 0.20 -9.87 5.35
CA PRO A 80 -0.91 -10.15 4.44
C PRO A 80 -1.76 -8.94 4.07
N ASN A 81 -1.76 -7.88 4.89
CA ASN A 81 -2.61 -6.70 4.72
C ASN A 81 -1.82 -5.42 4.43
N GLN A 82 -0.51 -5.55 4.26
CA GLN A 82 0.42 -4.45 4.09
C GLN A 82 0.07 -3.55 2.90
N LEU A 83 -0.41 -4.14 1.80
CA LEU A 83 -0.86 -3.39 0.63
C LEU A 83 -2.08 -2.51 0.94
N ILE A 84 -3.01 -3.02 1.75
CA ILE A 84 -4.19 -2.27 2.19
C ILE A 84 -3.79 -1.15 3.14
N GLY A 85 -2.87 -1.43 4.07
CA GLY A 85 -2.30 -0.42 4.96
C GLY A 85 -1.63 0.73 4.20
N LEU A 86 -0.85 0.43 3.15
CA LEU A 86 -0.22 1.43 2.29
C LEU A 86 -1.26 2.28 1.55
N ILE A 87 -2.27 1.66 0.94
CA ILE A 87 -3.34 2.38 0.23
C ILE A 87 -4.08 3.30 1.20
N LEU A 88 -4.47 2.81 2.39
CA LEU A 88 -5.13 3.62 3.40
C LEU A 88 -4.25 4.78 3.89
N LEU A 89 -2.97 4.54 4.17
CA LEU A 89 -2.04 5.57 4.61
C LEU A 89 -1.89 6.66 3.53
N LYS A 90 -1.68 6.26 2.28
CA LYS A 90 -1.57 7.18 1.16
C LYS A 90 -2.84 8.00 0.98
N THR A 91 -4.01 7.36 0.93
CA THR A 91 -5.29 8.06 0.77
C THR A 91 -5.56 8.99 1.96
N THR A 92 -5.22 8.58 3.18
CA THR A 92 -5.29 9.44 4.37
C THR A 92 -4.42 10.68 4.19
N SER A 93 -3.18 10.50 3.73
CA SER A 93 -2.26 11.59 3.48
C SER A 93 -2.78 12.54 2.39
N GLU A 94 -3.29 12.03 1.28
CA GLU A 94 -3.82 12.82 0.16
C GLU A 94 -5.06 13.63 0.55
N GLU A 95 -6.01 13.03 1.25
CA GLU A 95 -7.30 13.69 1.57
C GLU A 95 -7.21 14.62 2.79
N LEU A 96 -6.29 14.37 3.73
CA LEU A 96 -6.14 15.18 4.94
C LEU A 96 -5.01 16.22 4.85
N MET A 97 -3.95 15.93 4.10
CA MET A 97 -2.77 16.81 4.00
C MET A 97 -2.49 17.32 2.59
N GLY A 98 -3.15 16.75 1.57
CA GLY A 98 -2.98 17.19 0.18
C GLY A 98 -3.51 18.60 -0.07
N LEU A 99 -3.18 19.14 -1.25
CA LEU A 99 -3.57 20.50 -1.66
C LEU A 99 -5.09 20.73 -1.65
N GLN A 100 -5.86 19.67 -1.87
CA GLN A 100 -7.33 19.72 -1.92
C GLN A 100 -7.98 19.45 -0.55
N ALA A 101 -7.18 19.30 0.52
CA ALA A 101 -7.69 19.05 1.86
C ALA A 101 -8.40 20.30 2.42
N SER A 102 -9.72 20.34 2.20
CA SER A 102 -10.62 21.35 2.79
C SER A 102 -11.17 20.85 4.12
N PHE A 103 -11.13 21.69 5.16
CA PHE A 103 -11.71 21.38 6.47
C PHE A 103 -12.70 22.46 6.85
N GLU A 104 -13.85 22.03 7.35
CA GLU A 104 -14.77 22.93 8.04
C GLU A 104 -14.21 23.27 9.42
N ASN A 105 -14.34 24.53 9.84
CA ASN A 105 -14.11 24.99 11.21
C ASN A 105 -12.66 24.92 11.75
N GLY A 106 -11.64 25.07 10.92
CA GLY A 106 -10.24 25.21 11.40
C GLY A 106 -9.62 23.93 11.97
N ARG A 107 -10.30 22.78 11.84
CA ARG A 107 -9.84 21.46 12.31
C ARG A 107 -8.54 20.96 11.68
N LYS A 108 -8.08 21.62 10.62
CA LYS A 108 -6.85 21.28 9.90
C LYS A 108 -5.62 21.24 10.82
N ASP A 109 -5.49 22.20 11.73
CA ASP A 109 -4.31 22.28 12.60
C ASP A 109 -4.28 21.15 13.62
N GLU A 110 -5.45 20.76 14.13
CA GLU A 110 -5.59 19.61 15.03
C GLU A 110 -5.18 18.30 14.33
N ILE A 111 -5.74 18.05 13.14
CA ILE A 111 -5.45 16.86 12.34
C ILE A 111 -3.98 16.81 11.93
N THR A 112 -3.42 17.95 11.52
CA THR A 112 -2.00 18.09 11.19
C THR A 112 -1.14 17.69 12.39
N ARG A 113 -1.41 18.27 13.57
CA ARG A 113 -0.69 17.95 14.80
C ARG A 113 -0.79 16.48 15.17
N LEU A 114 -1.96 15.86 15.02
CA LEU A 114 -2.16 14.44 15.29
C LEU A 114 -1.36 13.57 14.32
N LEU A 115 -1.42 13.83 13.02
CA LEU A 115 -0.67 13.07 12.02
C LEU A 115 0.83 13.16 12.24
N HIS A 116 1.35 14.35 12.56
CA HIS A 116 2.78 14.55 12.86
C HIS A 116 3.27 13.70 14.06
N GLN A 117 2.41 13.33 15.01
CA GLN A 117 2.78 12.44 16.12
C GLN A 117 3.06 11.01 15.66
N TYR A 118 2.38 10.56 14.59
CA TYR A 118 2.54 9.20 14.07
C TYR A 118 3.63 9.09 13.00
N ILE A 119 4.09 10.21 12.41
CA ILE A 119 5.08 10.23 11.34
C ILE A 119 6.34 9.38 11.63
N PRO A 120 6.96 9.44 12.84
CA PRO A 120 8.11 8.60 13.14
C PRO A 120 7.83 7.10 12.98
N VAL A 121 6.68 6.63 13.50
CA VAL A 121 6.26 5.23 13.41
C VAL A 121 5.88 4.83 11.98
N VAL A 122 5.28 5.76 11.23
CA VAL A 122 4.98 5.57 9.81
C VAL A 122 6.26 5.34 9.01
N PHE A 123 7.28 6.18 9.18
CA PHE A 123 8.54 6.01 8.46
C PHE A 123 9.31 4.76 8.88
N ASP A 124 9.29 4.39 10.17
CA ASP A 124 9.88 3.14 10.63
C ASP A 124 9.22 1.92 9.94
N SER A 125 7.88 1.94 9.88
CA SER A 125 7.12 0.93 9.15
C SER A 125 7.52 0.92 7.68
N LEU A 126 7.45 2.06 6.98
CA LEU A 126 7.79 2.18 5.54
C LEU A 126 9.23 1.75 5.23
N ASN A 127 10.20 2.07 6.08
CA ASN A 127 11.57 1.57 5.96
C ASN A 127 11.61 0.05 5.97
N THR A 128 10.96 -0.57 6.97
CA THR A 128 10.87 -2.02 7.07
C THR A 128 10.24 -2.64 5.82
N ILE A 129 9.16 -2.03 5.30
CA ILE A 129 8.52 -2.51 4.04
C ILE A 129 9.51 -2.43 2.88
N LEU A 130 10.14 -1.27 2.66
CA LEU A 130 11.03 -1.03 1.53
C LEU A 130 12.31 -1.89 1.60
N GLU A 131 12.88 -2.10 2.78
CA GLU A 131 14.02 -3.00 2.99
C GLU A 131 13.65 -4.45 2.68
N ASN A 132 12.50 -4.93 3.15
CA ASN A 132 12.00 -6.28 2.86
C ASN A 132 11.73 -6.50 1.36
N LEU A 133 11.31 -5.45 0.65
CA LEU A 133 11.09 -5.49 -0.79
C LEU A 133 12.41 -5.42 -1.58
N GLY A 134 13.39 -4.66 -1.07
CA GLY A 134 14.70 -4.48 -1.70
C GLY A 134 15.69 -5.62 -1.48
N THR A 135 15.55 -6.36 -0.38
CA THR A 135 16.44 -7.47 0.00
C THR A 135 16.12 -8.77 -0.71
N LYS A 136 14.93 -8.95 -1.29
CA LYS A 136 14.61 -10.12 -2.12
C LYS A 136 15.50 -10.09 -3.36
N PRO A 137 16.57 -10.92 -3.42
CA PRO A 137 17.37 -10.98 -4.61
C PRO A 137 16.47 -11.56 -5.69
N ARG A 138 16.52 -10.98 -6.89
CA ARG A 138 15.89 -11.58 -8.09
C ARG A 138 16.57 -12.92 -8.50
N HIS A 139 17.36 -13.50 -7.60
CA HIS A 139 18.00 -14.80 -7.70
C HIS A 139 17.06 -15.91 -7.21
N THR A 140 15.95 -16.09 -7.92
CA THR A 140 15.45 -17.45 -8.20
C THR A 140 15.77 -17.77 -9.65
N ALA A 141 17.01 -17.48 -10.05
CA ALA A 141 17.70 -18.21 -11.09
C ALA A 141 18.77 -19.06 -10.37
N THR A 142 18.32 -19.93 -9.45
CA THR A 142 19.17 -21.03 -9.05
C THR A 142 19.24 -21.91 -10.29
N ALA A 143 20.36 -21.80 -11.02
CA ALA A 143 20.80 -22.82 -11.94
C ALA A 143 21.12 -24.08 -11.12
N THR A 144 20.10 -24.71 -10.54
CA THR A 144 20.22 -26.11 -10.14
C THR A 144 20.24 -26.91 -11.43
N PRO A 145 21.27 -27.72 -11.70
CA PRO A 145 21.25 -28.63 -12.84
C PRO A 145 20.00 -29.50 -12.76
N PRO A 146 19.35 -29.83 -13.89
CA PRO A 146 18.14 -30.65 -13.87
C PRO A 146 18.45 -32.01 -13.24
N PRO A 147 17.60 -32.54 -12.34
CA PRO A 147 17.75 -33.90 -11.88
C PRO A 147 17.50 -34.86 -13.06
N SER A 148 18.44 -35.76 -13.32
CA SER A 148 18.30 -36.83 -14.31
C SER A 148 17.25 -37.88 -13.86
N PRO A 149 16.61 -38.59 -14.81
CA PRO A 149 15.27 -39.14 -14.67
C PRO A 149 15.27 -40.45 -13.89
N THR A 150 14.44 -40.55 -12.84
CA THR A 150 14.11 -41.85 -12.26
C THR A 150 12.62 -41.92 -11.88
N HIS A 151 11.87 -42.67 -12.69
CA HIS A 151 10.56 -43.30 -12.45
C HIS A 151 9.27 -42.47 -12.24
N PRO A 152 8.11 -42.98 -12.73
CA PRO A 152 6.83 -42.29 -12.68
C PRO A 152 6.17 -42.55 -11.34
N THR A 153 5.92 -41.51 -10.55
CA THR A 153 5.03 -41.62 -9.39
C THR A 153 4.19 -40.36 -9.29
N SER A 154 2.89 -40.58 -9.54
CA SER A 154 1.73 -39.84 -9.05
C SER A 154 1.78 -38.31 -9.19
N ALA A 155 1.10 -37.81 -10.22
CA ALA A 155 0.77 -36.40 -10.36
C ALA A 155 0.09 -35.88 -9.07
N PRO A 156 0.58 -34.79 -8.46
CA PRO A 156 -0.17 -34.13 -7.40
C PRO A 156 -1.43 -33.51 -8.00
N SER A 157 -2.57 -33.77 -7.36
CA SER A 157 -3.86 -33.28 -7.81
C SER A 157 -3.94 -31.75 -7.64
N LEU A 158 -4.32 -31.07 -8.73
CA LEU A 158 -4.61 -29.62 -8.82
C LEU A 158 -5.26 -28.99 -7.56
N PRO A 159 -6.22 -29.61 -6.85
CA PRO A 159 -6.80 -29.03 -5.63
C PRO A 159 -5.81 -28.76 -4.49
N GLN A 160 -4.70 -29.51 -4.40
CA GLN A 160 -3.75 -29.36 -3.29
C GLN A 160 -2.80 -28.17 -3.46
N GLN A 161 -2.55 -27.73 -4.71
CA GLN A 161 -1.82 -26.49 -5.02
C GLN A 161 -2.68 -25.24 -4.82
N LEU A 162 -4.00 -25.35 -5.00
CA LEU A 162 -4.94 -24.24 -4.80
C LEU A 162 -5.17 -23.92 -3.31
N ALA A 163 -5.17 -24.93 -2.43
CA ALA A 163 -5.42 -24.75 -0.99
C ALA A 163 -4.26 -24.05 -0.24
N THR A 164 -3.05 -24.04 -0.81
CA THR A 164 -1.84 -23.42 -0.22
C THR A 164 -1.40 -22.15 -0.94
N ALA A 165 -2.13 -21.73 -1.97
CA ALA A 165 -1.92 -20.45 -2.64
C ALA A 165 -2.34 -19.30 -1.71
N THR A 166 -1.47 -18.99 -0.74
CA THR A 166 -1.54 -17.74 0.00
C THR A 166 -1.36 -16.64 -1.04
N PHE A 167 -2.40 -15.85 -1.29
CA PHE A 167 -2.34 -14.70 -2.18
C PHE A 167 -1.35 -13.69 -1.60
N LYS A 168 -0.06 -13.85 -1.92
CA LYS A 168 0.94 -12.87 -1.56
C LYS A 168 0.65 -11.62 -2.41
N PRO A 169 0.51 -10.44 -1.78
CA PRO A 169 0.33 -9.20 -2.52
C PRO A 169 1.43 -9.05 -3.57
N ASP A 170 1.03 -8.65 -4.79
CA ASP A 170 1.95 -8.45 -5.91
C ASP A 170 3.06 -7.50 -5.46
N SER A 171 4.30 -7.99 -5.44
CA SER A 171 5.45 -7.22 -4.95
C SER A 171 5.64 -5.93 -5.76
N LYS A 172 5.20 -5.89 -7.03
CA LYS A 172 5.18 -4.65 -7.82
C LYS A 172 4.15 -3.65 -7.31
N ALA A 173 2.95 -4.10 -6.95
CA ALA A 173 1.91 -3.24 -6.39
C ALA A 173 2.35 -2.68 -5.02
N LEU A 174 2.95 -3.52 -4.17
CA LEU A 174 3.54 -3.09 -2.89
C LEU A 174 4.65 -2.04 -3.09
N ASN A 175 5.60 -2.31 -3.98
CA ASN A 175 6.67 -1.36 -4.32
C ASN A 175 6.11 -0.01 -4.77
N LYS A 176 5.16 -0.05 -5.72
CA LYS A 176 4.54 1.16 -6.26
C LYS A 176 3.82 1.96 -5.16
N GLU A 177 2.96 1.30 -4.38
CA GLU A 177 2.21 2.00 -3.32
C GLU A 177 3.12 2.52 -2.21
N ALA A 178 4.17 1.78 -1.81
CA ALA A 178 5.12 2.24 -0.80
C ALA A 178 5.87 3.50 -1.26
N LEU A 179 6.38 3.51 -2.51
CA LEU A 179 7.09 4.66 -3.06
C LEU A 179 6.17 5.87 -3.27
N GLU A 180 4.96 5.66 -3.79
CA GLU A 180 3.96 6.74 -3.94
C GLU A 180 3.53 7.31 -2.59
N THR A 181 3.41 6.47 -1.56
CA THR A 181 3.12 6.92 -0.19
C THR A 181 4.25 7.80 0.34
N VAL A 182 5.51 7.36 0.22
CA VAL A 182 6.67 8.14 0.64
C VAL A 182 6.75 9.47 -0.10
N GLN A 183 6.55 9.46 -1.43
CA GLN A 183 6.51 10.66 -2.24
C GLN A 183 5.47 11.66 -1.72
N HIS A 184 4.26 11.21 -1.43
CA HIS A 184 3.21 12.11 -0.94
C HIS A 184 3.51 12.63 0.48
N LEU A 185 4.05 11.80 1.37
CA LEU A 185 4.48 12.24 2.70
C LEU A 185 5.52 13.37 2.64
N PHE A 186 6.47 13.31 1.70
CA PHE A 186 7.46 14.37 1.52
C PHE A 186 6.89 15.73 1.12
N THR A 187 5.63 15.79 0.65
CA THR A 187 5.01 17.07 0.25
C THR A 187 4.61 17.95 1.43
N TRP A 188 4.47 17.38 2.64
CA TRP A 188 3.98 18.11 3.82
C TRP A 188 4.73 17.79 5.11
N VAL A 189 5.45 16.66 5.21
CA VAL A 189 6.24 16.34 6.39
C VAL A 189 7.48 17.24 6.47
N GLN A 190 7.81 17.69 7.68
CA GLN A 190 8.98 18.53 7.92
C GLN A 190 10.28 17.73 7.72
N ILE A 191 11.30 18.38 7.15
CA ILE A 191 12.57 17.73 6.81
C ILE A 191 13.30 17.09 7.99
N ASN A 192 13.16 17.66 9.19
CA ASN A 192 13.73 17.13 10.44
C ASN A 192 13.09 15.80 10.90
N GLN A 193 11.90 15.47 10.41
CA GLN A 193 11.20 14.22 10.71
C GLN A 193 11.46 13.12 9.68
N ILE A 194 12.14 13.44 8.56
CA ILE A 194 12.44 12.46 7.51
C ILE A 194 13.73 11.72 7.89
N PRO A 195 13.66 10.41 8.21
CA PRO A 195 14.85 9.67 8.62
C PRO A 195 15.76 9.39 7.41
N PRO A 196 17.09 9.56 7.51
CA PRO A 196 18.00 9.29 6.39
C PRO A 196 17.94 7.87 5.84
N SER A 197 17.48 6.89 6.64
CA SER A 197 17.25 5.51 6.21
C SER A 197 16.26 5.40 5.06
N ILE A 198 15.19 6.22 5.05
CA ILE A 198 14.17 6.16 3.98
C ILE A 198 14.78 6.59 2.64
N ILE A 199 15.67 7.58 2.67
CA ILE A 199 16.39 8.05 1.48
C ILE A 199 17.27 6.93 0.93
N LYS A 200 18.04 6.25 1.81
CA LYS A 200 18.86 5.09 1.42
C LYS A 200 18.01 3.97 0.81
N ALA A 201 16.86 3.66 1.44
CA ALA A 201 15.94 2.65 0.95
C ALA A 201 15.42 2.98 -0.45
N ILE A 202 15.02 4.23 -0.73
CA ILE A 202 14.59 4.67 -2.06
C ILE A 202 15.71 4.52 -3.10
N PHE A 203 16.95 4.94 -2.77
CA PHE A 203 18.09 4.85 -3.68
C PHE A 203 18.44 3.41 -4.08
N HIS A 204 18.15 2.42 -3.23
CA HIS A 204 18.29 1.02 -3.59
C HIS A 204 17.45 0.65 -4.84
N PHE A 205 16.22 1.15 -4.92
CA PHE A 205 15.32 0.87 -6.05
C PHE A 205 15.70 1.62 -7.34
N THR A 206 16.31 2.80 -7.24
CA THR A 206 16.80 3.55 -8.41
C THR A 206 18.04 2.89 -9.02
N ASN A 207 18.94 2.38 -8.16
CA ASN A 207 20.12 1.62 -8.59
C ASN A 207 19.71 0.32 -9.30
N ILE A 208 18.79 -0.46 -8.72
CA ILE A 208 18.27 -1.69 -9.35
C ILE A 208 17.68 -1.41 -10.74
N SER A 209 16.92 -0.32 -10.88
CA SER A 209 16.31 0.08 -12.15
C SER A 209 17.37 0.42 -13.21
N SER A 210 18.47 1.08 -12.81
CA SER A 210 19.59 1.38 -13.70
C SER A 210 20.32 0.13 -14.20
N TYR A 211 20.59 -0.86 -13.33
CA TYR A 211 21.23 -2.11 -13.74
C TYR A 211 20.35 -2.97 -14.67
N ALA A 212 19.03 -2.93 -14.49
CA ALA A 212 18.10 -3.63 -15.38
C ALA A 212 18.12 -3.05 -16.82
N GLN A 213 18.29 -1.73 -16.96
CA GLN A 213 18.40 -1.07 -18.26
C GLN A 213 19.73 -1.40 -18.96
N VAL A 214 20.85 -1.42 -18.22
CA VAL A 214 22.16 -1.80 -18.77
C VAL A 214 22.15 -3.24 -19.28
N SER A 215 21.56 -4.16 -18.53
CA SER A 215 21.47 -5.60 -18.89
C SER A 215 20.66 -5.85 -20.17
N ILE A 216 19.62 -5.05 -20.42
CA ILE A 216 18.83 -5.11 -21.67
C ILE A 216 19.66 -4.59 -22.83
N LYS A 217 20.42 -3.51 -22.63
CA LYS A 217 21.30 -2.94 -23.66
C LYS A 217 22.42 -3.90 -24.07
N THR A 218 22.94 -4.72 -23.15
CA THR A 218 23.92 -5.76 -23.46
C THR A 218 23.33 -6.94 -24.25
N ARG A 219 22.04 -7.28 -24.05
CA ARG A 219 21.38 -8.37 -24.81
C ARG A 219 21.07 -8.02 -26.26
N TYR A 220 20.92 -6.74 -26.60
CA TYR A 220 20.66 -6.28 -27.97
C TYR A 220 21.91 -5.74 -28.70
N GLY A 221 23.08 -5.78 -28.06
CA GLY A 221 24.33 -5.21 -28.59
C GLY A 221 25.32 -6.20 -29.21
N SER A 222 24.96 -7.48 -29.40
CA SER A 222 25.90 -8.50 -29.88
C SER A 222 25.43 -9.25 -31.14
N THR A 223 24.99 -8.49 -32.15
CA THR A 223 24.91 -8.97 -33.54
C THR A 223 25.40 -7.85 -34.45
N GLY A 224 26.64 -7.97 -34.93
CA GLY A 224 27.28 -6.93 -35.73
C GLY A 224 28.64 -7.33 -36.30
N PHE A 225 28.64 -8.32 -37.19
CA PHE A 225 29.55 -8.50 -38.34
C PHE A 225 31.07 -8.68 -38.12
N TYR A 226 31.51 -9.93 -38.25
CA TYR A 226 32.75 -10.26 -38.96
C TYR A 226 32.52 -10.07 -40.46
N LEU A 227 33.39 -9.30 -41.12
CA LEU A 227 33.56 -9.26 -42.57
C LEU A 227 35.05 -9.37 -42.88
N PHE A 228 35.46 -10.53 -43.37
CA PHE A 228 36.38 -10.67 -44.49
C PHE A 228 35.58 -11.28 -45.63
#